data_AF-A0A533VYR2-F1
#
_entry.id   AF-A0A533VYR2-F1
#
_cell.length_a   1.000
_cell.length_b   1.000
_cell.length_c   1.000
_cell.angle_alpha   90.00
_cell.angle_beta   90.00
_cell.angle_gamma   90.00
#
_symmetry.space_group_name_H-M   'P 1'
#
loop_
_entity.id
_entity.type
_entity.pdbx_description
1 polymer ?
#
loop_
_entity_poly.entity_id
_entity_poly.type
_entity_poly.pdbx_seq_one_letter_code
_entity_poly.pdbx_strand_id
1 'polypeptide(L)'
;MKPAKVFKISDVLVKSQLRSARSGRFSGSFLNRPAAVVLIDAIAFTVSATIVSRFVSAFPFIPGFSLATIARETLIFLPALLPPMIFVASLLFELNVSSKFAASDTMNWLPVSQSEYVTASALSICFVYSILPALAFGVTLPIAGSQGLLPVWVLAALLSILALFTGALLVEILRATLNRVSTSAMGRARRGALLVRLAISITVIVIFQFFFNPLALLGLLTFFSRDAAASFLVPFLWPSSVVREALDGQALWLLAFAGLSVGFAGFMTWAAVRVRSRFWSPSPVSVTVSHGEYTPSSGALQGFGFSAVESALIRKDLKGLTRRREMVPFLAIPFVMTAAFLLPQFTGVGGARGASSGAVGFPLLLVGGIFALIFSSVSIGQEGKAIANIYALPVTPRQYLRAKAALGLTFALAATAVMVIVTSVILGLGEREILSVLILAPAVAVEETFIGLGFGSRFPDFSERPRPRFVRPVGMLVAFPTGVAIMLATISPVFVSLIAWSAAVDIDSLYTILTAAALIFSVAVSLLAYRWARGGIVSLLRELEV
;
A
#
# COMPACT_ATOMS: atom_id res chain seq x y z
N MET A 1 -26.46 -21.21 5.20
CA MET A 1 -25.15 -20.84 5.78
C MET A 1 -25.19 -21.16 7.26
N LYS A 2 -24.23 -21.92 7.81
CA LYS A 2 -24.23 -22.23 9.25
C LYS A 2 -23.35 -21.21 10.01
N PRO A 3 -23.91 -20.32 10.85
CA PRO A 3 -23.14 -19.22 11.47
C PRO A 3 -21.99 -19.73 12.35
N ALA A 4 -22.20 -20.83 13.07
CA ALA A 4 -21.16 -21.47 13.87
C ALA A 4 -19.96 -21.97 13.03
N LYS A 5 -20.20 -22.41 11.79
CA LYS A 5 -19.12 -22.79 10.87
C LYS A 5 -18.36 -21.56 10.39
N VAL A 6 -19.08 -20.50 9.99
CA VAL A 6 -18.49 -19.23 9.55
C VAL A 6 -17.57 -18.65 10.61
N PHE A 7 -18.01 -18.63 11.88
CA PHE A 7 -17.21 -18.14 12.99
C PHE A 7 -15.94 -18.98 13.19
N LYS A 8 -16.04 -20.32 13.18
CA LYS A 8 -14.87 -21.21 13.29
C LYS A 8 -13.87 -21.00 12.15
N ILE A 9 -14.35 -20.86 10.92
CA ILE A 9 -13.48 -20.61 9.76
C ILE A 9 -12.81 -19.24 9.91
N SER A 10 -13.55 -18.21 10.32
CA SER A 10 -13.02 -16.87 10.53
C SER A 10 -11.92 -16.86 11.59
N ASP A 11 -12.15 -17.52 12.73
CA ASP A 11 -11.15 -17.67 13.80
C ASP A 11 -9.89 -18.42 13.32
N VAL A 12 -10.04 -19.48 12.52
CA VAL A 12 -8.90 -20.19 11.91
C VAL A 12 -8.14 -19.27 10.96
N LEU A 13 -8.83 -18.50 10.13
CA LEU A 13 -8.21 -17.53 9.23
C LEU A 13 -7.45 -16.44 10.01
N VAL A 14 -8.05 -15.85 11.05
CA VAL A 14 -7.41 -14.87 11.93
C VAL A 14 -6.19 -15.47 12.64
N LYS A 15 -6.31 -16.69 13.19
CA LYS A 15 -5.17 -17.38 13.81
C LYS A 15 -4.07 -17.67 12.80
N SER A 16 -4.41 -18.05 11.57
CA SER A 16 -3.41 -18.22 10.51
C SER A 16 -2.71 -16.89 10.18
N GLN A 17 -3.45 -15.78 10.20
CA GLN A 17 -2.93 -14.44 10.00
C GLN A 17 -1.94 -14.06 11.10
N LEU A 18 -2.31 -14.24 12.37
CA LEU A 18 -1.51 -13.92 13.55
C LEU A 18 -0.30 -14.87 13.75
N ARG A 19 -0.48 -16.18 13.57
CA ARG A 19 0.55 -17.21 13.83
C ARG A 19 1.58 -17.34 12.72
N SER A 20 1.30 -16.87 11.52
CA SER A 20 2.28 -16.76 10.42
C SER A 20 3.53 -15.94 10.82
N ALA A 21 3.48 -15.21 11.93
CA ALA A 21 4.48 -14.25 12.33
C ALA A 21 5.73 -14.82 13.03
N ARG A 22 5.72 -16.01 13.66
CA ARG A 22 6.89 -16.49 14.45
C ARG A 22 7.01 -18.01 14.51
N SER A 23 8.20 -18.54 14.23
CA SER A 23 8.54 -19.97 14.38
C SER A 23 8.63 -20.37 15.85
N GLY A 24 8.07 -21.55 16.16
CA GLY A 24 8.49 -22.48 17.22
C GLY A 24 8.44 -22.02 18.68
N ARG A 25 9.19 -21.00 19.08
CA ARG A 25 9.49 -20.72 20.51
C ARG A 25 8.41 -19.93 21.26
N PHE A 26 7.52 -19.23 20.56
CA PHE A 26 6.49 -18.38 21.17
C PHE A 26 5.06 -18.75 20.75
N SER A 27 4.83 -20.01 20.34
CA SER A 27 3.51 -20.52 19.91
C SER A 27 2.39 -20.26 20.94
N GLY A 28 2.72 -20.13 22.23
CA GLY A 28 1.78 -19.89 23.33
C GLY A 28 1.57 -18.42 23.75
N SER A 29 2.25 -17.45 23.14
CA SER A 29 2.15 -16.02 23.54
C SER A 29 0.73 -15.47 23.36
N PHE A 30 0.28 -14.65 24.32
CA PHE A 30 -1.02 -13.97 24.31
C PHE A 30 -1.25 -13.18 23.00
N LEU A 31 -0.20 -12.60 22.42
CA LEU A 31 -0.21 -11.85 21.15
C LEU A 31 -0.64 -12.67 19.93
N ASN A 32 -0.66 -14.00 20.02
CA ASN A 32 -1.10 -14.89 18.93
C ASN A 32 -2.59 -15.28 19.03
N ARG A 33 -3.31 -14.73 20.00
CA ARG A 33 -4.74 -14.98 20.20
C ARG A 33 -5.55 -13.83 19.59
N PRO A 34 -6.74 -14.09 19.03
CA PRO A 34 -7.67 -13.04 18.61
C PRO A 34 -7.92 -12.01 19.71
N ALA A 35 -7.93 -12.44 20.97
CA ALA A 35 -8.06 -11.55 22.14
C ALA A 35 -7.00 -10.43 22.21
N ALA A 36 -5.80 -10.63 21.67
CA ALA A 36 -4.79 -9.58 21.63
C ALA A 36 -5.17 -8.45 20.66
N VAL A 37 -5.85 -8.76 19.55
CA VAL A 37 -6.35 -7.74 18.62
C VAL A 37 -7.41 -6.89 19.31
N VAL A 38 -8.36 -7.51 20.03
CA VAL A 38 -9.36 -6.80 20.82
C VAL A 38 -8.72 -5.91 21.89
N LEU A 39 -7.66 -6.38 22.56
CA LEU A 39 -6.93 -5.56 23.52
C LEU A 39 -6.23 -4.37 22.84
N ILE A 40 -5.59 -4.58 21.70
CA ILE A 40 -4.96 -3.51 20.91
C ILE A 40 -6.01 -2.49 20.47
N ASP A 41 -7.19 -2.94 20.03
CA ASP A 41 -8.29 -2.06 19.63
C ASP A 41 -8.80 -1.24 20.82
N ALA A 42 -8.97 -1.87 21.99
CA ALA A 42 -9.38 -1.18 23.21
C ALA A 42 -8.35 -0.13 23.63
N ILE A 43 -7.05 -0.44 23.54
CA ILE A 43 -5.97 0.53 23.82
C ILE A 43 -5.99 1.65 22.78
N ALA A 44 -6.08 1.32 21.49
CA ALA A 44 -6.10 2.30 20.41
C ALA A 44 -7.27 3.27 20.55
N PHE A 45 -8.46 2.76 20.83
CA PHE A 45 -9.68 3.55 21.08
C PHE A 45 -9.54 4.43 22.32
N THR A 46 -9.10 3.87 23.45
CA THR A 46 -8.99 4.63 24.71
C THR A 46 -7.91 5.72 24.64
N VAL A 47 -6.76 5.42 24.05
CA VAL A 47 -5.67 6.39 23.85
C VAL A 47 -6.13 7.52 22.92
N SER A 48 -6.71 7.21 21.76
CA SER A 48 -7.17 8.25 20.83
C SER A 48 -8.30 9.09 21.42
N ALA A 49 -9.27 8.47 22.12
CA ALA A 49 -10.34 9.20 22.81
C ALA A 49 -9.82 10.10 23.94
N THR A 50 -8.83 9.64 24.69
CA THR A 50 -8.23 10.44 25.77
C THR A 50 -7.46 11.64 25.21
N ILE A 51 -6.67 11.44 24.16
CA ILE A 51 -5.92 12.53 23.52
C ILE A 51 -6.88 13.58 22.96
N VAL A 52 -7.90 13.15 22.22
CA VAL A 52 -8.84 14.08 21.57
C VAL A 52 -9.75 14.77 22.59
N SER A 53 -10.24 14.07 23.61
CA SER A 53 -11.03 14.71 24.68
C SER A 53 -10.22 15.80 25.40
N ARG A 54 -8.94 15.55 25.69
CA ARG A 54 -8.04 16.56 26.25
C ARG A 54 -7.84 17.73 25.30
N PHE A 55 -7.61 17.46 24.02
CA PHE A 55 -7.47 18.50 23.00
C PHE A 55 -8.71 19.39 22.89
N VAL A 56 -9.91 18.80 22.77
CA VAL A 56 -11.18 19.52 22.70
C VAL A 56 -11.43 20.35 23.96
N SER A 57 -11.09 19.82 25.14
CA SER A 57 -11.22 20.57 26.40
C SER A 57 -10.23 21.73 26.54
N ALA A 58 -9.03 21.59 25.97
CA ALA A 58 -7.98 22.61 26.05
C ALA A 58 -8.18 23.75 25.02
N PHE A 59 -8.82 23.45 23.89
CA PHE A 59 -9.05 24.40 22.80
C PHE A 59 -10.54 24.46 22.42
N PRO A 60 -11.42 24.99 23.29
CA PRO A 60 -12.85 25.09 23.01
C PRO A 60 -13.19 26.06 21.87
N PHE A 61 -12.30 27.00 21.58
CA PHE A 61 -12.44 27.96 20.49
C PHE A 61 -11.13 28.05 19.69
N ILE A 62 -11.20 27.70 18.40
CA ILE A 62 -10.10 27.87 17.45
C ILE A 62 -10.56 28.92 16.43
N PRO A 63 -9.87 30.08 16.32
CA PRO A 63 -10.26 31.12 15.37
C PRO A 63 -10.35 30.56 13.94
N GLY A 64 -11.49 30.77 13.27
CA GLY A 64 -11.73 30.28 11.90
C GLY A 64 -12.23 28.83 11.78
N PHE A 65 -12.35 28.07 12.88
CA PHE A 65 -12.86 26.70 12.86
C PHE A 65 -14.02 26.50 13.84
N SER A 66 -15.18 26.10 13.32
CA SER A 66 -16.33 25.71 14.13
C SER A 66 -16.22 24.24 14.53
N LEU A 67 -16.14 23.96 15.84
CA LEU A 67 -16.10 22.59 16.36
C LEU A 67 -17.37 21.80 15.99
N ALA A 68 -18.51 22.48 15.88
CA ALA A 68 -19.77 21.89 15.42
C ALA A 68 -19.70 21.45 13.94
N THR A 69 -19.06 22.26 13.08
CA THR A 69 -18.83 21.90 11.67
C THR A 69 -17.89 20.71 11.56
N ILE A 70 -16.78 20.70 12.31
CA ILE A 70 -15.85 19.57 12.35
C ILE A 70 -16.57 18.30 12.83
N ALA A 71 -17.39 18.39 13.89
CA ALA A 71 -18.16 17.26 14.40
C ALA A 71 -19.12 16.69 13.35
N ARG A 72 -19.89 17.55 12.66
CA ARG A 72 -20.81 17.12 11.60
C ARG A 72 -20.07 16.46 10.43
N GLU A 73 -19.04 17.10 9.90
CA GLU A 73 -18.30 16.60 8.73
C GLU A 73 -17.56 15.30 9.04
N THR A 74 -16.94 15.19 10.22
CA THR A 74 -16.23 13.96 10.63
C THR A 74 -17.18 12.79 10.81
N LEU A 75 -18.38 13.01 11.37
CA LEU A 75 -19.41 11.96 11.50
C LEU A 75 -19.94 11.50 10.15
N ILE A 76 -20.21 12.43 9.24
CA ILE A 76 -20.69 12.11 7.88
C ILE A 76 -19.61 11.32 7.13
N PHE A 77 -18.34 11.72 7.24
CA PHE A 77 -17.26 11.08 6.49
C PHE A 77 -16.85 9.71 7.03
N LEU A 78 -17.09 9.43 8.31
CA LEU A 78 -16.61 8.23 8.98
C LEU A 78 -16.99 6.91 8.27
N PRO A 79 -18.24 6.65 7.85
CA PRO A 79 -18.59 5.44 7.11
C PRO A 79 -17.94 5.36 5.72
N ALA A 80 -17.79 6.49 5.02
CA ALA A 80 -17.15 6.55 3.70
C ALA A 80 -15.62 6.31 3.77
N LEU A 81 -14.98 6.63 4.90
CA LEU A 81 -13.53 6.48 5.08
C LEU A 81 -13.10 5.02 5.25
N LEU A 82 -13.89 4.18 5.92
CA LEU A 82 -13.47 2.83 6.31
C LEU A 82 -13.28 1.83 5.16
N PRO A 83 -14.21 1.69 4.18
CA PRO A 83 -13.98 0.78 3.06
C PRO A 83 -12.68 1.07 2.30
N PRO A 84 -12.36 2.34 1.95
CA PRO A 84 -11.05 2.75 1.44
C PRO A 84 -9.87 2.32 2.28
N MET A 85 -9.92 2.59 3.59
CA MET A 85 -8.81 2.32 4.49
C MET A 85 -8.52 0.82 4.58
N ILE A 86 -9.55 -0.02 4.67
CA ILE A 86 -9.39 -1.48 4.61
C ILE A 86 -8.88 -1.91 3.25
N PHE A 87 -9.42 -1.32 2.18
CA PHE A 87 -9.08 -1.70 0.83
C PHE A 87 -7.59 -1.44 0.57
N VAL A 88 -7.10 -0.24 0.89
CA VAL A 88 -5.68 0.12 0.82
C VAL A 88 -4.83 -0.78 1.72
N ALA A 89 -5.24 -0.98 2.98
CA ALA A 89 -4.51 -1.84 3.91
C ALA A 89 -4.45 -3.30 3.41
N SER A 90 -5.52 -3.81 2.79
CA SER A 90 -5.60 -5.16 2.25
C SER A 90 -4.81 -5.30 0.94
N LEU A 91 -4.81 -4.27 0.09
CA LEU A 91 -3.93 -4.19 -1.09
C LEU A 91 -2.46 -4.27 -0.67
N LEU A 92 -2.07 -3.46 0.31
CA LEU A 92 -0.68 -3.33 0.75
C LEU A 92 -0.18 -4.52 1.59
N PHE A 93 -1.07 -5.22 2.31
CA PHE A 93 -0.63 -6.26 3.25
C PHE A 93 -1.18 -7.67 2.95
N GLU A 94 -2.35 -7.82 2.32
CA GLU A 94 -2.92 -9.15 2.01
C GLU A 94 -2.66 -9.62 0.58
N LEU A 95 -2.70 -8.74 -0.43
CA LEU A 95 -2.34 -9.13 -1.81
C LEU A 95 -0.83 -9.41 -1.98
N ASN A 96 -0.02 -8.99 -1.02
CA ASN A 96 1.44 -9.21 -0.97
C ASN A 96 1.83 -10.61 -0.47
N VAL A 97 0.86 -11.45 -0.10
CA VAL A 97 1.10 -12.79 0.42
C VAL A 97 1.22 -13.80 -0.73
N SER A 98 2.34 -14.55 -0.79
CA SER A 98 2.45 -15.67 -1.72
C SER A 98 1.38 -16.70 -1.40
N SER A 99 0.50 -16.93 -2.37
CA SER A 99 -0.58 -17.91 -2.35
C SER A 99 -0.11 -19.37 -2.31
N LYS A 100 1.11 -19.69 -1.86
CA LYS A 100 1.63 -21.06 -1.86
C LYS A 100 1.25 -21.88 -0.62
N PHE A 101 0.96 -21.22 0.50
CA PHE A 101 0.81 -21.91 1.79
C PHE A 101 -0.35 -21.39 2.66
N ALA A 102 -0.97 -20.26 2.28
CA ALA A 102 -2.28 -19.82 2.79
C ALA A 102 -3.31 -19.78 1.65
N ALA A 103 -3.10 -20.62 0.63
CA ALA A 103 -3.91 -20.62 -0.56
C ALA A 103 -5.35 -21.03 -0.21
N SER A 104 -6.30 -20.29 -0.75
CA SER A 104 -7.65 -20.76 -1.07
C SER A 104 -7.70 -22.24 -1.47
N ASP A 105 -6.65 -22.72 -2.11
CA ASP A 105 -6.51 -24.07 -2.65
C ASP A 105 -6.55 -25.13 -1.55
N THR A 106 -6.03 -24.86 -0.34
CA THR A 106 -6.17 -25.78 0.81
C THR A 106 -7.59 -25.83 1.35
N MET A 107 -8.28 -24.68 1.36
CA MET A 107 -9.68 -24.58 1.78
C MET A 107 -10.63 -25.27 0.81
N ASN A 108 -10.28 -25.36 -0.48
CA ASN A 108 -11.05 -26.07 -1.49
C ASN A 108 -11.20 -27.58 -1.20
N TRP A 109 -10.30 -28.16 -0.40
CA TRP A 109 -10.35 -29.57 0.02
C TRP A 109 -11.17 -29.80 1.30
N LEU A 110 -11.66 -28.73 1.93
CA LEU A 110 -12.50 -28.81 3.12
C LEU A 110 -13.99 -28.77 2.73
N PRO A 111 -14.88 -29.43 3.51
CA PRO A 111 -16.32 -29.42 3.27
C PRO A 111 -16.95 -28.08 3.71
N VAL A 112 -16.55 -27.00 3.04
CA VAL A 112 -16.93 -25.60 3.28
C VAL A 112 -17.62 -25.06 2.04
N SER A 113 -18.80 -24.46 2.20
CA SER A 113 -19.46 -23.80 1.06
C SER A 113 -18.76 -22.49 0.70
N GLN A 114 -18.89 -22.07 -0.56
CA GLN A 114 -18.35 -20.79 -1.03
C GLN A 114 -18.92 -19.60 -0.24
N SER A 115 -20.20 -19.65 0.12
CA SER A 115 -20.85 -18.65 0.96
C SER A 115 -20.30 -18.60 2.39
N GLU A 116 -20.02 -19.77 2.99
CA GLU A 116 -19.40 -19.87 4.31
C GLU A 116 -17.96 -19.32 4.30
N TYR A 117 -17.20 -19.61 3.25
CA TYR A 117 -15.84 -19.10 3.11
C TYR A 117 -15.80 -17.59 2.87
N VAL A 118 -16.60 -17.05 1.95
CA VAL A 118 -16.59 -15.61 1.60
C VAL A 118 -16.94 -14.77 2.81
N THR A 119 -17.98 -15.17 3.55
CA THR A 119 -18.39 -14.46 4.78
C THR A 119 -17.35 -14.59 5.89
N ALA A 120 -16.78 -15.77 6.10
CA ALA A 120 -15.72 -15.97 7.08
C ALA A 120 -14.44 -15.17 6.75
N SER A 121 -14.09 -15.10 5.46
CA SER A 121 -12.97 -14.34 4.92
C SER A 121 -13.18 -12.84 5.15
N ALA A 122 -14.34 -12.30 4.78
CA ALA A 122 -14.68 -10.90 4.99
C ALA A 122 -14.67 -10.52 6.50
N LEU A 123 -15.23 -11.37 7.36
CA LEU A 123 -15.17 -11.18 8.82
C LEU A 123 -13.73 -11.23 9.34
N SER A 124 -12.88 -12.11 8.79
CA SER A 124 -11.49 -12.18 9.21
C SER A 124 -10.70 -10.92 8.85
N ILE A 125 -10.98 -10.32 7.68
CA ILE A 125 -10.39 -9.02 7.29
C ILE A 125 -10.87 -7.93 8.24
N CYS A 126 -12.18 -7.85 8.49
CA CYS A 126 -12.75 -6.86 9.41
C CYS A 126 -12.12 -6.96 10.80
N PHE A 127 -11.88 -8.18 11.28
CA PHE A 127 -11.25 -8.44 12.57
C PHE A 127 -9.74 -8.12 12.57
N VAL A 128 -9.01 -8.41 11.50
CA VAL A 128 -7.56 -8.10 11.43
C VAL A 128 -7.32 -6.59 11.36
N TYR A 129 -8.22 -5.85 10.70
CA TYR A 129 -8.11 -4.40 10.51
C TYR A 129 -9.03 -3.59 11.42
N SER A 130 -9.55 -4.17 12.50
CA SER A 130 -10.44 -3.52 13.48
C SER A 130 -9.77 -2.37 14.24
N ILE A 131 -8.44 -2.28 14.23
CA ILE A 131 -7.70 -1.15 14.78
C ILE A 131 -8.04 0.18 14.08
N LEU A 132 -8.35 0.13 12.78
CA LEU A 132 -8.69 1.32 11.99
C LEU A 132 -10.01 1.96 12.47
N PRO A 133 -11.14 1.24 12.55
CA PRO A 133 -12.35 1.78 13.14
C PRO A 133 -12.18 2.10 14.62
N ALA A 134 -11.39 1.34 15.39
CA ALA A 134 -11.14 1.65 16.81
C ALA A 134 -10.50 3.03 16.99
N LEU A 135 -9.48 3.37 16.19
CA LEU A 135 -8.87 4.70 16.18
C LEU A 135 -9.88 5.77 15.76
N ALA A 136 -10.59 5.55 14.65
CA ALA A 136 -11.54 6.52 14.11
C ALA A 136 -12.71 6.79 15.07
N PHE A 137 -13.24 5.76 15.74
CA PHE A 137 -14.27 5.86 16.76
C PHE A 137 -13.78 6.59 18.00
N GLY A 138 -12.54 6.30 18.44
CA GLY A 138 -11.95 7.00 19.58
C GLY A 138 -11.70 8.48 19.29
N VAL A 139 -11.33 8.85 18.06
CA VAL A 139 -11.20 10.27 17.66
C VAL A 139 -12.56 10.97 17.59
N THR A 140 -13.58 10.32 17.02
CA THR A 140 -14.88 10.96 16.77
C THR A 140 -15.79 11.04 18.00
N LEU A 141 -15.67 10.12 18.95
CA LEU A 141 -16.54 10.07 20.13
C LEU A 141 -16.46 11.33 21.01
N PRO A 142 -15.28 11.84 21.43
CA PRO A 142 -15.19 13.05 22.23
C PRO A 142 -15.69 14.29 21.49
N ILE A 143 -15.44 14.36 20.17
CA ILE A 143 -15.87 15.47 19.31
C ILE A 143 -17.41 15.50 19.27
N ALA A 144 -18.05 14.36 18.98
CA ALA A 144 -19.51 14.26 18.95
C ALA A 144 -20.15 14.49 20.32
N GLY A 145 -19.53 13.97 21.39
CA GLY A 145 -19.99 14.15 22.77
C GLY A 145 -20.00 15.62 23.20
N SER A 146 -18.99 16.39 22.83
CA SER A 146 -18.91 17.83 23.14
C SER A 146 -20.04 18.65 22.50
N GLN A 147 -20.64 18.16 21.41
CA GLN A 147 -21.68 18.84 20.64
C GLN A 147 -23.08 18.24 20.86
N GLY A 148 -23.23 17.27 21.78
CA GLY A 148 -24.51 16.59 22.03
C GLY A 148 -24.97 15.65 20.90
N LEU A 149 -24.09 15.26 19.99
CA LEU A 149 -24.40 14.43 18.81
C LEU A 149 -24.20 12.92 19.06
N LEU A 150 -24.29 12.46 20.31
CA LEU A 150 -24.08 11.05 20.67
C LEU A 150 -25.00 10.06 19.92
N PRO A 151 -26.30 10.33 19.72
CA PRO A 151 -27.17 9.41 18.97
C PRO A 151 -26.73 9.24 17.52
N VAL A 152 -26.31 10.34 16.89
CA VAL A 152 -25.80 10.33 15.51
C VAL A 152 -24.45 9.62 15.43
N TRP A 153 -23.61 9.75 16.46
CA TRP A 153 -22.36 9.00 16.54
C TRP A 153 -22.59 7.49 16.60
N VAL A 154 -23.56 7.01 17.39
CA VAL A 154 -23.90 5.57 17.45
C VAL A 154 -24.36 5.08 16.07
N LEU A 155 -25.22 5.85 15.40
CA LEU A 155 -25.66 5.54 14.04
C LEU A 155 -24.48 5.48 13.06
N ALA A 156 -23.60 6.48 13.08
CA ALA A 156 -22.40 6.54 12.25
C ALA A 156 -21.47 5.35 12.53
N ALA A 157 -21.29 4.94 13.78
CA ALA A 157 -20.47 3.79 14.16
C ALA A 157 -21.05 2.46 13.63
N LEU A 158 -22.37 2.26 13.73
CA LEU A 158 -23.03 1.06 13.19
C LEU A 158 -22.91 0.99 11.65
N LEU A 159 -23.15 2.10 10.98
CA LEU A 159 -23.01 2.20 9.52
C LEU A 159 -21.56 2.05 9.06
N SER A 160 -20.62 2.50 9.90
CA SER A 160 -19.18 2.30 9.70
C SER A 160 -18.79 0.82 9.78
N ILE A 161 -19.37 0.04 10.70
CA ILE A 161 -19.15 -1.42 10.76
C ILE A 161 -19.73 -2.10 9.51
N LEU A 162 -20.91 -1.66 9.05
CA LEU A 162 -21.48 -2.17 7.80
C LEU A 162 -20.58 -1.83 6.59
N ALA A 163 -20.09 -0.59 6.52
CA ALA A 163 -19.17 -0.13 5.47
C ALA A 163 -17.81 -0.87 5.53
N LEU A 164 -17.34 -1.19 6.74
CA LEU A 164 -16.16 -2.03 6.96
C LEU A 164 -16.34 -3.41 6.32
N PHE A 165 -17.51 -4.02 6.55
CA PHE A 165 -17.86 -5.33 5.99
C PHE A 165 -17.99 -5.29 4.46
N THR A 166 -18.61 -4.25 3.89
CA THR A 166 -18.70 -4.11 2.42
C THR A 166 -17.32 -3.91 1.78
N GLY A 167 -16.43 -3.15 2.42
CA GLY A 167 -15.02 -3.02 2.02
C GLY A 167 -14.29 -4.36 2.02
N ALA A 168 -14.48 -5.18 3.05
CA ALA A 168 -13.88 -6.52 3.12
C ALA A 168 -14.42 -7.47 2.02
N LEU A 169 -15.71 -7.39 1.68
CA LEU A 169 -16.29 -8.16 0.56
C LEU A 169 -15.69 -7.74 -0.79
N LEU A 170 -15.44 -6.45 -0.98
CA LEU A 170 -14.78 -5.93 -2.18
C LEU A 170 -13.37 -6.50 -2.33
N VAL A 171 -12.61 -6.58 -1.24
CA VAL A 171 -11.28 -7.21 -1.22
C VAL A 171 -11.37 -8.69 -1.62
N GLU A 172 -12.39 -9.43 -1.18
CA GLU A 172 -12.60 -10.81 -1.62
C GLU A 172 -12.93 -10.93 -3.10
N ILE A 173 -13.78 -10.04 -3.65
CA ILE A 173 -14.07 -9.97 -5.09
C ILE A 173 -12.79 -9.71 -5.88
N LEU A 174 -11.97 -8.76 -5.43
CA LEU A 174 -10.70 -8.44 -6.04
C LEU A 174 -9.75 -9.63 -6.01
N ARG A 175 -9.60 -10.29 -4.86
CA ARG A 175 -8.74 -11.48 -4.70
C ARG A 175 -9.15 -12.60 -5.67
N ALA A 176 -10.44 -12.89 -5.76
CA ALA A 176 -10.96 -13.90 -6.68
C ALA A 176 -10.77 -13.51 -8.16
N THR A 177 -10.93 -12.23 -8.49
CA THR A 177 -10.73 -11.71 -9.86
C THR A 177 -9.26 -11.74 -10.28
N LEU A 178 -8.36 -11.29 -9.41
CA LEU A 178 -6.90 -11.34 -9.65
C LEU A 178 -6.40 -12.77 -9.80
N ASN A 179 -6.95 -13.71 -9.02
CA ASN A 179 -6.69 -15.13 -9.21
C ASN A 179 -7.07 -15.56 -10.64
N ARG A 180 -8.25 -15.19 -11.14
CA ARG A 180 -8.65 -15.55 -12.50
C ARG A 180 -7.76 -14.91 -13.56
N VAL A 181 -7.55 -13.60 -13.52
CA VAL A 181 -6.71 -12.86 -14.48
C VAL A 181 -5.33 -13.50 -14.60
N SER A 182 -4.76 -13.86 -13.46
CA SER A 182 -3.48 -14.57 -13.36
C SER A 182 -3.49 -15.90 -14.13
N THR A 183 -4.55 -16.70 -13.97
CA THR A 183 -4.66 -18.03 -14.59
C THR A 183 -5.04 -18.01 -16.07
N SER A 184 -5.92 -17.08 -16.49
CA SER A 184 -6.29 -16.92 -17.89
C SER A 184 -5.14 -16.41 -18.76
N ALA A 185 -4.25 -15.60 -18.18
CA ALA A 185 -3.03 -15.20 -18.85
C ALA A 185 -2.07 -16.40 -19.04
N MET A 186 -1.97 -17.30 -18.06
CA MET A 186 -1.07 -18.47 -18.11
C MET A 186 -1.51 -19.54 -19.13
N GLY A 187 -2.82 -19.72 -19.35
CA GLY A 187 -3.33 -20.72 -20.30
C GLY A 187 -2.93 -20.49 -21.77
N ARG A 188 -2.56 -19.25 -22.14
CA ARG A 188 -2.04 -18.90 -23.47
C ARG A 188 -0.53 -18.69 -23.39
N ALA A 189 0.21 -19.80 -23.33
CA ALA A 189 1.67 -19.83 -23.22
C ALA A 189 2.39 -19.13 -24.41
N ARG A 190 2.51 -17.81 -24.36
CA ARG A 190 3.47 -17.03 -25.17
C ARG A 190 4.30 -16.14 -24.25
N ARG A 191 5.51 -15.77 -24.71
CA ARG A 191 6.50 -14.93 -23.99
C ARG A 191 5.90 -13.62 -23.44
N GLY A 192 4.82 -13.09 -24.03
CA GLY A 192 4.13 -11.88 -23.59
C GLY A 192 3.05 -12.06 -22.50
N ALA A 193 2.59 -13.29 -22.23
CA ALA A 193 1.50 -13.55 -21.28
C ALA A 193 1.82 -13.10 -19.84
N LEU A 194 3.09 -13.19 -19.44
CA LEU A 194 3.55 -12.74 -18.13
C LEU A 194 3.51 -11.21 -17.99
N LEU A 195 3.88 -10.48 -19.03
CA LEU A 195 3.83 -9.01 -19.05
C LEU A 195 2.37 -8.52 -19.07
N VAL A 196 1.51 -9.16 -19.87
CA VAL A 196 0.07 -8.85 -19.89
C VAL A 196 -0.58 -9.10 -18.53
N ARG A 197 -0.22 -10.21 -17.85
CA ARG A 197 -0.68 -10.48 -16.48
C ARG A 197 -0.24 -9.40 -15.50
N LEU A 198 1.02 -8.99 -15.54
CA LEU A 198 1.56 -7.94 -14.69
C LEU A 198 0.81 -6.63 -14.94
N ALA A 199 0.67 -6.22 -16.21
CA ALA A 199 -0.04 -5.01 -16.61
C ALA A 199 -1.49 -5.02 -16.12
N ILE A 200 -2.27 -6.07 -16.41
CA ILE A 200 -3.68 -6.13 -15.96
C ILE A 200 -3.77 -6.10 -14.43
N SER A 201 -2.87 -6.78 -13.72
CA SER A 201 -2.88 -6.79 -12.24
C SER A 201 -2.60 -5.40 -11.67
N ILE A 202 -1.60 -4.68 -12.21
CA ILE A 202 -1.29 -3.30 -11.82
C ILE A 202 -2.46 -2.38 -12.17
N THR A 203 -3.01 -2.47 -13.39
CA THR A 203 -4.16 -1.66 -13.82
C THR A 203 -5.36 -1.86 -12.89
N VAL A 204 -5.68 -3.10 -12.54
CA VAL A 204 -6.77 -3.39 -11.60
C VAL A 204 -6.48 -2.76 -10.23
N ILE A 205 -5.26 -2.90 -9.69
CA ILE A 205 -4.89 -2.28 -8.40
C ILE A 205 -5.04 -0.75 -8.46
N VAL A 206 -4.56 -0.11 -9.52
CA VAL A 206 -4.61 1.35 -9.71
C VAL A 206 -6.04 1.86 -9.86
N ILE A 207 -6.87 1.19 -10.68
CA ILE A 207 -8.28 1.56 -10.85
C ILE A 207 -9.01 1.51 -9.51
N PHE A 208 -8.82 0.44 -8.74
CA PHE A 208 -9.48 0.38 -7.46
C PHE A 208 -8.90 1.41 -6.47
N GLN A 209 -7.59 1.63 -6.44
CA GLN A 209 -7.00 2.70 -5.63
C GLN A 209 -7.62 4.06 -5.97
N PHE A 210 -7.94 4.30 -7.24
CA PHE A 210 -8.58 5.52 -7.70
C PHE A 210 -9.98 5.69 -7.10
N PHE A 211 -10.82 4.65 -7.20
CA PHE A 211 -12.19 4.70 -6.65
C PHE A 211 -12.22 4.76 -5.11
N PHE A 212 -11.20 4.19 -4.45
CA PHE A 212 -11.10 4.08 -3.00
C PHE A 212 -10.03 4.99 -2.40
N ASN A 213 -9.71 6.11 -3.04
CA ASN A 213 -8.88 7.14 -2.42
C ASN A 213 -9.74 7.96 -1.43
N PRO A 214 -9.37 8.06 -0.14
CA PRO A 214 -10.13 8.85 0.84
C PRO A 214 -10.36 10.31 0.43
N LEU A 215 -9.37 10.95 -0.20
CA LEU A 215 -9.46 12.33 -0.68
C LEU A 215 -10.37 12.45 -1.90
N ALA A 216 -10.35 11.45 -2.80
CA ALA A 216 -11.27 11.41 -3.93
C ALA A 216 -12.72 11.22 -3.47
N LEU A 217 -12.94 10.38 -2.46
CA LEU A 217 -14.26 10.16 -1.88
C LEU A 217 -14.79 11.36 -1.10
N LEU A 218 -13.92 12.10 -0.40
CA LEU A 218 -14.27 13.42 0.14
C LEU A 218 -14.71 14.36 -0.99
N GLY A 219 -14.00 14.36 -2.12
CA GLY A 219 -14.35 15.17 -3.27
C GLY A 219 -15.69 14.83 -3.86
N LEU A 220 -15.93 13.56 -4.08
CA LEU A 220 -17.24 13.07 -4.52
C LEU A 220 -18.32 13.41 -3.49
N LEU A 221 -18.06 13.27 -2.20
CA LEU A 221 -19.01 13.61 -1.16
C LEU A 221 -19.34 15.11 -1.17
N THR A 222 -18.35 16.00 -1.32
CA THR A 222 -18.58 17.46 -1.44
C THR A 222 -19.23 17.88 -2.75
N PHE A 223 -18.96 17.15 -3.84
CA PHE A 223 -19.55 17.39 -5.14
C PHE A 223 -21.03 16.99 -5.14
N PHE A 224 -21.32 15.80 -4.63
CA PHE A 224 -22.68 15.26 -4.52
C PHE A 224 -23.44 15.79 -3.30
N SER A 225 -22.78 16.41 -2.32
CA SER A 225 -23.48 16.99 -1.17
C SER A 225 -24.36 18.18 -1.55
N ARG A 226 -24.10 18.81 -2.70
CA ARG A 226 -24.90 19.92 -3.22
C ARG A 226 -26.25 19.49 -3.79
N ASP A 227 -26.44 18.20 -4.10
CA ASP A 227 -27.66 17.68 -4.74
C ASP A 227 -28.05 16.30 -4.18
N ALA A 228 -29.17 16.24 -3.43
CA ALA A 228 -29.64 15.00 -2.81
C ALA A 228 -29.91 13.88 -3.83
N ALA A 229 -30.38 14.24 -5.03
CA ALA A 229 -30.63 13.31 -6.13
C ALA A 229 -29.34 12.65 -6.65
N ALA A 230 -28.21 13.35 -6.59
CA ALA A 230 -26.94 12.85 -7.13
C ALA A 230 -26.24 11.87 -6.16
N SER A 231 -26.57 11.94 -4.87
CA SER A 231 -26.05 11.00 -3.84
C SER A 231 -26.51 9.55 -4.05
N PHE A 232 -27.57 9.31 -4.82
CA PHE A 232 -28.01 7.96 -5.20
C PHE A 232 -27.03 7.22 -6.11
N LEU A 233 -26.18 7.94 -6.84
CA LEU A 233 -25.33 7.33 -7.88
C LEU A 233 -24.12 6.57 -7.33
N VAL A 234 -23.73 6.80 -6.07
CA VAL A 234 -22.52 6.21 -5.49
C VAL A 234 -22.86 5.35 -4.26
N PRO A 235 -23.03 4.03 -4.42
CA PRO A 235 -23.45 3.14 -3.33
C PRO A 235 -22.55 3.13 -2.10
N PHE A 236 -21.25 3.38 -2.27
CA PHE A 236 -20.30 3.46 -1.16
C PHE A 236 -20.51 4.69 -0.25
N LEU A 237 -21.20 5.71 -0.73
CA LEU A 237 -21.50 6.91 0.05
C LEU A 237 -22.86 6.83 0.76
N TRP A 238 -23.72 5.86 0.43
CA TRP A 238 -25.04 5.73 1.06
C TRP A 238 -24.99 5.64 2.59
N PRO A 239 -24.04 4.90 3.23
CA PRO A 239 -23.92 4.91 4.69
C PRO A 239 -23.63 6.32 5.25
N SER A 240 -22.82 7.11 4.55
CA SER A 240 -22.54 8.51 4.91
C SER A 240 -23.74 9.42 4.68
N SER A 241 -24.52 9.20 3.62
CA SER A 241 -25.78 9.91 3.38
C SER A 241 -26.79 9.68 4.50
N VAL A 242 -26.90 8.46 5.07
CA VAL A 242 -27.78 8.20 6.23
C VAL A 242 -27.41 9.09 7.42
N VAL A 243 -26.12 9.22 7.73
CA VAL A 243 -25.64 10.05 8.84
C VAL A 243 -25.95 11.52 8.58
N ARG A 244 -25.81 11.98 7.34
CA ARG A 244 -26.17 13.34 6.94
C ARG A 244 -27.67 13.60 7.11
N GLU A 245 -28.52 12.74 6.56
CA GLU A 245 -29.97 12.92 6.67
C GLU A 245 -30.46 12.85 8.14
N ALA A 246 -29.75 12.11 9.00
CA ALA A 246 -30.00 12.13 10.45
C ALA A 246 -29.64 13.47 11.11
N LEU A 247 -28.59 14.15 10.64
CA LEU A 247 -28.21 15.50 11.10
C LEU A 247 -29.13 16.59 10.54
N ASP A 248 -29.68 16.37 9.35
CA ASP A 248 -30.58 17.30 8.66
C ASP A 248 -32.07 17.06 9.03
N GLY A 249 -32.38 15.98 9.75
CA GLY A 249 -33.72 15.68 10.28
C GLY A 249 -34.70 15.06 9.27
N GLN A 250 -34.21 14.55 8.13
CA GLN A 250 -35.06 14.07 7.04
C GLN A 250 -35.30 12.55 7.13
N ALA A 251 -36.38 12.15 7.82
CA ALA A 251 -36.66 10.73 8.12
C ALA A 251 -36.85 9.84 6.87
N LEU A 252 -37.48 10.36 5.81
CA LEU A 252 -37.75 9.59 4.59
C LEU A 252 -36.44 9.18 3.89
N TRP A 253 -35.54 10.14 3.67
CA TRP A 253 -34.26 9.90 3.01
C TRP A 253 -33.32 9.09 3.88
N LEU A 254 -33.35 9.28 5.20
CA LEU A 254 -32.65 8.44 6.16
C LEU A 254 -33.03 6.96 5.99
N LEU A 255 -34.32 6.64 6.00
CA LEU A 255 -34.80 5.26 5.83
C LEU A 255 -34.45 4.69 4.44
N ALA A 256 -34.59 5.52 3.39
CA ALA A 256 -34.25 5.13 2.02
C ALA A 256 -32.76 4.75 1.90
N PHE A 257 -31.84 5.63 2.33
CA PHE A 257 -30.40 5.36 2.27
C PHE A 257 -29.97 4.23 3.21
N ALA A 258 -30.65 4.04 4.35
CA ALA A 258 -30.37 2.92 5.26
C ALA A 258 -30.75 1.58 4.60
N GLY A 259 -31.94 1.51 4.00
CA GLY A 259 -32.39 0.35 3.23
C GLY A 259 -31.46 0.05 2.05
N LEU A 260 -31.06 1.08 1.30
CA LEU A 260 -30.11 0.97 0.20
C LEU A 260 -28.73 0.48 0.66
N SER A 261 -28.23 0.96 1.79
CA SER A 261 -26.93 0.54 2.36
C SER A 261 -26.92 -0.95 2.73
N VAL A 262 -27.99 -1.42 3.37
CA VAL A 262 -28.16 -2.84 3.72
C VAL A 262 -28.34 -3.69 2.46
N GLY A 263 -29.17 -3.22 1.51
CA GLY A 263 -29.37 -3.87 0.22
C GLY A 263 -28.07 -4.00 -0.58
N PHE A 264 -27.24 -2.95 -0.59
CA PHE A 264 -25.92 -2.96 -1.22
C PHE A 264 -24.97 -3.97 -0.56
N ALA A 265 -24.94 -4.04 0.77
CA ALA A 265 -24.15 -5.06 1.46
C ALA A 265 -24.59 -6.50 1.11
N GLY A 266 -25.90 -6.72 0.98
CA GLY A 266 -26.48 -7.98 0.48
C GLY A 266 -26.06 -8.29 -0.95
N PHE A 267 -26.15 -7.32 -1.86
CA PHE A 267 -25.70 -7.44 -3.25
C PHE A 267 -24.20 -7.75 -3.34
N MET A 268 -23.36 -7.04 -2.57
CA MET A 268 -21.92 -7.28 -2.53
C MET A 268 -21.59 -8.68 -2.00
N THR A 269 -22.35 -9.17 -1.02
CA THR A 269 -22.21 -10.55 -0.53
C THR A 269 -22.55 -11.55 -1.63
N TRP A 270 -23.67 -11.35 -2.33
CA TRP A 270 -24.06 -12.18 -3.46
C TRP A 270 -23.01 -12.17 -4.59
N ALA A 271 -22.53 -10.98 -4.98
CA ALA A 271 -21.52 -10.80 -6.01
C ALA A 271 -20.21 -11.50 -5.62
N ALA A 272 -19.74 -11.33 -4.37
CA ALA A 272 -18.55 -12.00 -3.87
C ALA A 272 -18.69 -13.53 -3.92
N VAL A 273 -19.83 -14.07 -3.48
CA VAL A 273 -20.12 -15.51 -3.58
C VAL A 273 -20.16 -15.97 -5.04
N ARG A 274 -20.78 -15.20 -5.94
CA ARG A 274 -20.90 -15.58 -7.35
C ARG A 274 -19.54 -15.58 -8.06
N VAL A 275 -18.74 -14.53 -7.87
CA VAL A 275 -17.37 -14.45 -8.39
C VAL A 275 -16.53 -15.61 -7.84
N ARG A 276 -16.64 -15.85 -6.53
CA ARG A 276 -15.93 -16.95 -5.87
C ARG A 276 -16.38 -18.32 -6.38
N SER A 277 -17.67 -18.50 -6.67
CA SER A 277 -18.20 -19.74 -7.23
C SER A 277 -17.63 -20.09 -8.59
N ARG A 278 -17.41 -19.06 -9.41
CA ARG A 278 -16.86 -19.19 -10.76
C ARG A 278 -15.36 -19.48 -10.76
N PHE A 279 -14.65 -19.02 -9.74
CA PHE A 279 -13.19 -19.09 -9.63
C PHE A 279 -12.70 -19.93 -8.45
N TRP A 280 -13.52 -20.89 -8.01
CA TRP A 280 -13.22 -21.72 -6.84
C TRP A 280 -12.07 -22.70 -7.09
N SER A 281 -12.00 -23.34 -8.26
CA SER A 281 -10.98 -24.36 -8.53
C SER A 281 -9.60 -23.76 -8.88
N PRO A 282 -8.49 -24.33 -8.36
CA PRO A 282 -7.15 -23.93 -8.78
C PRO A 282 -6.98 -24.26 -10.27
N SER A 283 -6.37 -23.34 -11.04
CA SER A 283 -6.01 -23.68 -12.42
C SER A 283 -4.88 -24.71 -12.41
N PRO A 284 -4.90 -25.71 -13.31
CA PRO A 284 -3.81 -26.66 -13.42
C PRO A 284 -2.48 -25.94 -13.69
N VAL A 285 -1.43 -26.34 -12.97
CA VAL A 285 -0.08 -25.83 -13.17
C VAL A 285 0.42 -26.38 -14.50
N SER A 286 0.66 -25.52 -15.49
CA SER A 286 1.33 -25.92 -16.73
C SER A 286 2.84 -25.97 -16.47
N VAL A 287 3.37 -27.19 -16.33
CA VAL A 287 4.81 -27.42 -16.30
C VAL A 287 5.28 -27.58 -17.74
N THR A 288 5.97 -26.57 -18.26
CA THR A 288 6.64 -26.65 -19.57
C THR A 288 8.13 -26.89 -19.34
N VAL A 289 8.63 -28.07 -19.74
CA VAL A 289 10.06 -28.37 -19.74
C VAL A 289 10.65 -27.86 -21.06
N SER A 290 11.64 -26.98 -21.00
CA SER A 290 12.35 -26.50 -22.19
C SER A 290 13.55 -27.40 -22.49
N HIS A 291 13.61 -27.98 -23.68
CA HIS A 291 14.71 -28.84 -24.14
C HIS A 291 15.78 -28.10 -24.97
N GLY A 292 15.94 -26.79 -24.77
CA GLY A 292 16.93 -26.00 -25.51
C GLY A 292 18.34 -26.20 -24.98
N GLU A 293 19.30 -26.46 -25.87
CA GLU A 293 20.72 -26.47 -25.56
C GLU A 293 21.17 -25.09 -25.07
N TYR A 294 21.90 -25.02 -23.95
CA TYR A 294 22.31 -23.75 -23.35
C TYR A 294 23.42 -23.12 -24.18
N THR A 295 23.08 -22.09 -24.96
CA THR A 295 24.08 -21.27 -25.66
C THR A 295 24.35 -19.99 -24.84
N PRO A 296 25.58 -19.79 -24.34
CA PRO A 296 25.93 -18.57 -23.61
C PRO A 296 25.98 -17.41 -24.60
N SER A 297 24.94 -16.57 -24.62
CA SER A 297 24.94 -15.35 -25.44
C SER A 297 25.53 -14.16 -24.67
N SER A 298 26.59 -13.56 -25.23
CA SER A 298 26.99 -12.19 -24.92
C SER A 298 25.79 -11.30 -25.20
N GLY A 299 25.22 -10.66 -24.19
CA GLY A 299 24.01 -9.86 -24.38
C GLY A 299 24.19 -8.44 -23.89
N ALA A 300 23.24 -7.58 -24.27
CA ALA A 300 23.28 -6.13 -24.14
C ALA A 300 23.79 -5.58 -22.79
N LEU A 301 23.56 -6.29 -21.67
CA LEU A 301 24.07 -5.90 -20.35
C LEU A 301 25.60 -5.85 -20.26
N GLN A 302 26.33 -6.67 -21.02
CA GLN A 302 27.79 -6.59 -21.09
C GLN A 302 28.24 -5.30 -21.80
N GLY A 303 27.45 -4.78 -22.73
CA GLY A 303 27.68 -3.47 -23.36
C GLY A 303 27.50 -2.28 -22.41
N PHE A 304 26.75 -2.44 -21.32
CA PHE A 304 26.60 -1.43 -20.26
C PHE A 304 27.68 -1.54 -19.16
N GLY A 305 28.75 -2.32 -19.38
CA GLY A 305 29.86 -2.45 -18.44
C GLY A 305 29.65 -3.44 -17.29
N PHE A 306 28.58 -4.26 -17.34
CA PHE A 306 28.38 -5.34 -16.38
C PHE A 306 29.20 -6.59 -16.76
N SER A 307 29.82 -7.20 -15.76
CA SER A 307 30.48 -8.50 -15.90
C SER A 307 29.49 -9.62 -16.27
N ALA A 308 30.01 -10.76 -16.76
CA ALA A 308 29.19 -11.93 -17.06
C ALA A 308 28.39 -12.42 -15.82
N VAL A 309 28.98 -12.32 -14.62
CA VAL A 309 28.33 -12.69 -13.35
C VAL A 309 27.22 -11.70 -13.00
N GLU A 310 27.49 -10.40 -13.06
CA GLU A 310 26.48 -9.36 -12.78
C GLU A 310 25.30 -9.45 -13.76
N SER A 311 25.58 -9.61 -15.05
CA SER A 311 24.53 -9.76 -16.07
C SER A 311 23.71 -11.04 -15.91
N ALA A 312 24.31 -12.14 -15.47
CA ALA A 312 23.59 -13.37 -15.14
C ALA A 312 22.66 -13.17 -13.94
N LEU A 313 23.13 -12.52 -12.87
CA LEU A 313 22.33 -12.17 -11.69
C LEU A 313 21.16 -11.23 -12.05
N ILE A 314 21.42 -10.18 -12.82
CA ILE A 314 20.38 -9.23 -13.29
C ILE A 314 19.32 -9.97 -14.12
N ARG A 315 19.72 -10.84 -15.07
CA ARG A 315 18.77 -11.62 -15.88
C ARG A 315 17.96 -12.60 -15.03
N LYS A 316 18.58 -13.22 -14.03
CA LYS A 316 17.91 -14.13 -13.08
C LYS A 316 16.81 -13.38 -12.34
N ASP A 317 17.15 -12.24 -11.76
CA ASP A 317 16.23 -11.43 -10.97
C ASP A 317 15.13 -10.81 -11.84
N LEU A 318 15.44 -10.33 -13.05
CA LEU A 318 14.43 -9.81 -14.00
C LEU A 318 13.41 -10.90 -14.41
N LYS A 319 13.88 -12.13 -14.64
CA LYS A 319 12.99 -13.28 -14.84
C LYS A 319 12.21 -13.62 -13.58
N GLY A 320 12.82 -13.45 -12.40
CA GLY A 320 12.17 -13.60 -11.10
C GLY A 320 10.99 -12.64 -10.94
N LEU A 321 11.21 -11.34 -11.16
CA LEU A 321 10.20 -10.27 -11.02
C LEU A 321 8.97 -10.50 -11.90
N THR A 322 9.17 -10.96 -13.13
CA THR A 322 8.08 -11.19 -14.09
C THR A 322 7.34 -12.51 -13.87
N ARG A 323 7.99 -13.52 -13.28
CA ARG A 323 7.39 -14.85 -13.04
C ARG A 323 6.73 -14.97 -11.67
N ARG A 324 7.29 -14.31 -10.66
CA ARG A 324 6.86 -14.40 -9.26
C ARG A 324 5.67 -13.49 -9.01
N ARG A 325 4.56 -14.08 -8.55
CA ARG A 325 3.32 -13.33 -8.27
C ARG A 325 3.52 -12.33 -7.13
N GLU A 326 4.32 -12.72 -6.14
CA GLU A 326 4.65 -11.92 -4.96
C GLU A 326 5.33 -10.58 -5.30
N MET A 327 5.88 -10.42 -6.51
CA MET A 327 6.60 -9.21 -6.96
C MET A 327 5.70 -8.15 -7.61
N VAL A 328 4.54 -8.58 -8.12
CA VAL A 328 3.57 -7.70 -8.80
C VAL A 328 3.19 -6.49 -7.96
N PRO A 329 2.90 -6.62 -6.64
CA PRO A 329 2.46 -5.48 -5.87
C PRO A 329 3.56 -4.46 -5.58
N PHE A 330 4.81 -4.91 -5.39
CA PHE A 330 5.93 -3.99 -5.25
C PHE A 330 6.08 -3.12 -6.50
N LEU A 331 5.92 -3.72 -7.68
CA LEU A 331 5.90 -2.99 -8.96
C LEU A 331 4.67 -2.08 -9.14
N ALA A 332 3.59 -2.29 -8.39
CA ALA A 332 2.41 -1.44 -8.41
C ALA A 332 2.56 -0.17 -7.54
N ILE A 333 3.50 -0.15 -6.58
CA ILE A 333 3.69 0.95 -5.61
C ILE A 333 3.77 2.32 -6.30
N PRO A 334 4.60 2.53 -7.34
CA PRO A 334 4.70 3.85 -7.96
C PRO A 334 3.36 4.34 -8.49
N PHE A 335 2.63 3.47 -9.20
CA PHE A 335 1.34 3.81 -9.77
C PHE A 335 0.28 4.09 -8.72
N VAL A 336 0.28 3.33 -7.61
CA VAL A 336 -0.64 3.52 -6.48
C VAL A 336 -0.40 4.86 -5.81
N MET A 337 0.86 5.19 -5.50
CA MET A 337 1.22 6.47 -4.87
C MET A 337 0.89 7.64 -5.78
N THR A 338 1.17 7.50 -7.06
CA THR A 338 0.80 8.49 -8.08
C THR A 338 -0.69 8.77 -8.12
N ALA A 339 -1.50 7.71 -8.21
CA ALA A 339 -2.94 7.87 -8.21
C ALA A 339 -3.36 8.58 -6.92
N ALA A 340 -2.75 8.22 -5.78
CA ALA A 340 -3.02 8.86 -4.50
C ALA A 340 -2.76 10.37 -4.50
N PHE A 341 -1.67 10.82 -5.15
CA PHE A 341 -1.24 12.22 -5.19
C PHE A 341 -1.90 13.07 -6.29
N LEU A 342 -2.23 12.48 -7.44
CA LEU A 342 -2.86 13.20 -8.56
C LEU A 342 -4.34 13.47 -8.30
N LEU A 343 -5.03 12.57 -7.60
CA LEU A 343 -6.47 12.61 -7.40
C LEU A 343 -7.04 13.86 -6.70
N PRO A 344 -6.41 14.37 -5.63
CA PRO A 344 -6.86 15.60 -4.97
C PRO A 344 -6.88 16.82 -5.91
N GLN A 345 -5.98 16.85 -6.91
CA GLN A 345 -5.86 17.96 -7.85
C GLN A 345 -7.09 18.06 -8.77
N PHE A 346 -7.64 16.93 -9.21
CA PHE A 346 -8.84 16.90 -10.06
C PHE A 346 -10.13 17.22 -9.29
N THR A 347 -10.19 16.79 -8.03
CA THR A 347 -11.40 16.90 -7.20
C THR A 347 -11.51 18.26 -6.51
N GLY A 348 -10.40 19.01 -6.35
CA GLY A 348 -10.41 20.36 -5.78
C GLY A 348 -10.67 20.44 -4.28
N VAL A 349 -10.64 19.31 -3.59
CA VAL A 349 -10.83 19.22 -2.14
C VAL A 349 -9.60 19.77 -1.42
N GLY A 350 -9.83 20.61 -0.41
CA GLY A 350 -8.77 21.20 0.40
C GLY A 350 -8.07 22.41 -0.24
N GLY A 351 -8.69 23.07 -1.21
CA GLY A 351 -8.10 24.24 -1.90
C GLY A 351 -7.00 23.86 -2.91
N ALA A 352 -6.89 22.58 -3.27
CA ALA A 352 -5.85 22.06 -4.16
C ALA A 352 -6.03 22.43 -5.64
N ARG A 353 -7.22 22.87 -6.07
CA ARG A 353 -7.42 23.40 -7.43
C ARG A 353 -6.65 24.72 -7.55
N GLY A 354 -5.51 24.67 -8.23
CA GLY A 354 -4.61 25.82 -8.36
C GLY A 354 -3.58 25.95 -7.23
N ALA A 355 -3.29 24.86 -6.49
CA ALA A 355 -2.12 24.83 -5.62
C ALA A 355 -0.88 25.25 -6.42
N SER A 356 0.00 26.07 -5.80
CA SER A 356 1.25 26.50 -6.41
C SER A 356 1.97 25.30 -7.03
N SER A 357 2.51 25.49 -8.23
CA SER A 357 3.18 24.45 -9.02
C SER A 357 4.24 23.67 -8.19
N GLY A 358 4.87 24.34 -7.22
CA GLY A 358 5.79 23.76 -6.23
C GLY A 358 5.20 22.67 -5.32
N ALA A 359 3.96 22.82 -4.85
CA ALA A 359 3.31 21.83 -3.98
C ALA A 359 3.00 20.50 -4.71
N VAL A 360 2.95 20.55 -6.05
CA VAL A 360 2.66 19.41 -6.93
C VAL A 360 3.93 18.61 -7.27
N GLY A 361 5.09 19.26 -7.35
CA GLY A 361 6.37 18.60 -7.60
C GLY A 361 6.90 17.75 -6.44
N PHE A 362 6.59 18.14 -5.20
CA PHE A 362 7.10 17.47 -4.00
C PHE A 362 6.67 15.99 -3.85
N PRO A 363 5.39 15.62 -4.04
CA PRO A 363 4.98 14.23 -4.05
C PRO A 363 5.73 13.35 -5.06
N LEU A 364 6.13 13.90 -6.22
CA LEU A 364 6.82 13.13 -7.27
C LEU A 364 8.22 12.68 -6.84
N LEU A 365 8.92 13.51 -6.08
CA LEU A 365 10.21 13.17 -5.49
C LEU A 365 10.09 12.01 -4.49
N LEU A 366 8.98 11.95 -3.74
CA LEU A 366 8.72 10.90 -2.75
C LEU A 366 8.40 9.54 -3.38
N VAL A 367 7.68 9.52 -4.52
CA VAL A 367 7.27 8.26 -5.16
C VAL A 367 8.49 7.43 -5.57
N GLY A 368 9.44 8.05 -6.27
CA GLY A 368 10.66 7.38 -6.73
C GLY A 368 11.51 6.85 -5.58
N GLY A 369 11.73 7.68 -4.55
CA GLY A 369 12.51 7.31 -3.37
C GLY A 369 11.89 6.20 -2.54
N ILE A 370 10.61 6.30 -2.19
CA ILE A 370 9.90 5.27 -1.41
C ILE A 370 9.87 3.95 -2.15
N PHE A 371 9.61 3.97 -3.46
CA PHE A 371 9.66 2.75 -4.26
C PHE A 371 11.07 2.14 -4.31
N ALA A 372 12.11 2.96 -4.51
CA ALA A 372 13.50 2.51 -4.50
C ALA A 372 13.85 1.83 -3.16
N LEU A 373 13.48 2.43 -2.04
CA LEU A 373 13.71 1.90 -0.69
C LEU A 373 13.04 0.54 -0.48
N ILE A 374 11.74 0.46 -0.74
CA ILE A 374 10.96 -0.76 -0.52
C ILE A 374 11.42 -1.86 -1.47
N PHE A 375 11.55 -1.57 -2.76
CA PHE A 375 11.92 -2.56 -3.76
C PHE A 375 13.32 -3.13 -3.50
N SER A 376 14.28 -2.27 -3.18
CA SER A 376 15.67 -2.67 -2.93
C SER A 376 15.83 -3.42 -1.59
N SER A 377 15.10 -3.05 -0.54
CA SER A 377 15.11 -3.78 0.74
C SER A 377 14.60 -5.21 0.64
N VAL A 378 13.63 -5.42 -0.25
CA VAL A 378 12.99 -6.73 -0.47
C VAL A 378 13.84 -7.60 -1.43
N SER A 379 14.70 -7.01 -2.26
CA SER A 379 15.45 -7.69 -3.32
C SER A 379 16.36 -8.85 -2.90
N ILE A 380 16.92 -8.81 -1.67
CA ILE A 380 17.79 -9.86 -1.13
C ILE A 380 16.96 -10.97 -0.49
N GLY A 381 15.96 -10.61 0.31
CA GLY A 381 15.06 -11.58 0.93
C GLY A 381 14.29 -12.42 -0.06
N GLN A 382 14.04 -11.89 -1.26
CA GLN A 382 13.43 -12.62 -2.36
C GLN A 382 14.18 -13.90 -2.74
N GLU A 383 15.47 -14.01 -2.46
CA GLU A 383 16.23 -15.22 -2.78
C GLU A 383 15.70 -16.46 -2.02
N GLY A 384 15.13 -16.29 -0.83
CA GLY A 384 14.64 -17.42 -0.02
C GLY A 384 15.70 -18.50 0.15
N LYS A 385 15.34 -19.77 -0.06
CA LYS A 385 16.30 -20.90 -0.03
C LYS A 385 17.30 -20.90 -1.17
N ALA A 386 17.01 -20.21 -2.28
CA ALA A 386 17.93 -20.15 -3.42
C ALA A 386 19.18 -19.30 -3.12
N ILE A 387 19.21 -18.59 -1.98
CA ILE A 387 20.42 -17.91 -1.49
C ILE A 387 21.58 -18.91 -1.28
N ALA A 388 21.28 -20.17 -0.93
CA ALA A 388 22.28 -21.23 -0.80
C ALA A 388 23.11 -21.42 -2.09
N ASN A 389 22.46 -21.28 -3.25
CA ASN A 389 23.16 -21.38 -4.53
C ASN A 389 24.06 -20.17 -4.79
N ILE A 390 23.71 -18.99 -4.27
CA ILE A 390 24.55 -17.78 -4.38
C ILE A 390 25.80 -17.94 -3.52
N TYR A 391 25.66 -18.51 -2.32
CA TYR A 391 26.79 -18.78 -1.43
C TYR A 391 27.79 -19.78 -2.02
N ALA A 392 27.32 -20.76 -2.80
CA ALA A 392 28.18 -21.73 -3.47
C ALA A 392 28.89 -21.19 -4.74
N LEU A 393 28.50 -20.01 -5.23
CA LEU A 393 29.08 -19.42 -6.45
C LEU A 393 30.22 -18.45 -6.10
N PRO A 394 31.25 -18.33 -6.95
CA PRO A 394 32.35 -17.38 -6.77
C PRO A 394 31.91 -15.94 -7.08
N VAL A 395 30.94 -15.41 -6.35
CA VAL A 395 30.38 -14.07 -6.52
C VAL A 395 30.99 -13.13 -5.49
N THR A 396 31.65 -12.07 -5.96
CA THR A 396 32.18 -11.07 -5.03
C THR A 396 31.04 -10.20 -4.44
N PRO A 397 31.17 -9.72 -3.19
CA PRO A 397 30.17 -8.83 -2.57
C PRO A 397 29.87 -7.58 -3.41
N ARG A 398 30.86 -7.07 -4.14
CA ARG A 398 30.72 -5.91 -5.02
C ARG A 398 29.85 -6.23 -6.24
N GLN A 399 30.06 -7.39 -6.88
CA GLN A 399 29.26 -7.82 -8.03
C GLN A 399 27.81 -8.08 -7.62
N TYR A 400 27.59 -8.71 -6.46
CA TYR A 400 26.25 -8.94 -5.94
C TYR A 400 25.52 -7.63 -5.65
N LEU A 401 26.18 -6.68 -4.97
CA LEU A 401 25.61 -5.36 -4.69
C LEU A 401 25.26 -4.60 -5.97
N ARG A 402 26.17 -4.56 -6.95
CA ARG A 402 25.94 -3.87 -8.24
C ARG A 402 24.78 -4.47 -9.02
N ALA A 403 24.69 -5.81 -9.07
CA ALA A 403 23.59 -6.48 -9.75
C ALA A 403 22.23 -6.15 -9.12
N LYS A 404 22.15 -6.14 -7.78
CA LYS A 404 20.91 -5.80 -7.06
C LYS A 404 20.55 -4.32 -7.16
N ALA A 405 21.55 -3.44 -7.04
CA ALA A 405 21.35 -2.00 -7.20
C ALA A 405 20.89 -1.64 -8.62
N ALA A 406 21.46 -2.25 -9.65
CA ALA A 406 21.10 -1.97 -11.04
C ALA A 406 19.59 -2.15 -11.31
N LEU A 407 18.98 -3.20 -10.76
CA LEU A 407 17.54 -3.43 -10.91
C LEU A 407 16.73 -2.41 -10.13
N GLY A 408 17.07 -2.16 -8.86
CA GLY A 408 16.38 -1.15 -8.04
C GLY A 408 16.39 0.23 -8.71
N LEU A 409 17.55 0.66 -9.19
CA LEU A 409 17.72 1.94 -9.87
C LEU A 409 16.96 1.99 -11.19
N THR A 410 17.05 0.96 -12.02
CA THR A 410 16.40 0.98 -13.34
C THR A 410 14.89 1.09 -13.19
N PHE A 411 14.29 0.30 -12.29
CA PHE A 411 12.84 0.38 -12.06
C PHE A 411 12.44 1.70 -11.39
N ALA A 412 13.22 2.19 -10.42
CA ALA A 412 12.90 3.44 -9.74
C ALA A 412 12.99 4.65 -10.67
N LEU A 413 14.05 4.75 -11.46
CA LEU A 413 14.23 5.82 -12.45
C LEU A 413 13.16 5.74 -13.54
N ALA A 414 12.82 4.54 -14.02
CA ALA A 414 11.75 4.38 -15.01
C ALA A 414 10.39 4.81 -14.44
N ALA A 415 10.10 4.42 -13.19
CA ALA A 415 8.87 4.82 -12.51
C ALA A 415 8.81 6.34 -12.34
N THR A 416 9.88 6.96 -11.85
CA THR A 416 10.00 8.42 -11.72
C THR A 416 9.84 9.13 -13.06
N ALA A 417 10.47 8.65 -14.14
CA ALA A 417 10.39 9.27 -15.45
C ALA A 417 8.97 9.23 -16.02
N VAL A 418 8.32 8.06 -15.97
CA VAL A 418 6.90 7.93 -16.33
C VAL A 418 6.06 8.90 -15.52
N MET A 419 6.40 9.04 -14.23
CA MET A 419 5.66 9.91 -13.34
C MET A 419 5.77 11.39 -13.67
N VAL A 420 6.99 11.88 -13.88
CA VAL A 420 7.22 13.25 -14.32
C VAL A 420 6.41 13.55 -15.58
N ILE A 421 6.46 12.66 -16.59
CA ILE A 421 5.73 12.83 -17.85
C ILE A 421 4.22 12.90 -17.62
N VAL A 422 3.65 11.97 -16.85
CA VAL A 422 2.21 11.93 -16.59
C VAL A 422 1.77 13.21 -15.87
N THR A 423 2.52 13.62 -14.85
CA THR A 423 2.17 14.82 -14.06
C THR A 423 2.42 16.12 -14.81
N SER A 424 3.46 16.19 -15.63
CA SER A 424 3.73 17.39 -16.45
C SER A 424 2.63 17.60 -17.48
N VAL A 425 2.18 16.52 -18.14
CA VAL A 425 1.10 16.58 -19.13
C VAL A 425 -0.25 16.92 -18.47
N ILE A 426 -0.54 16.33 -17.31
CA ILE A 426 -1.84 16.49 -16.64
C ILE A 426 -1.96 17.83 -15.89
N LEU A 427 -0.92 18.20 -15.15
CA LEU A 427 -0.96 19.34 -14.21
C LEU A 427 -0.24 20.57 -14.72
N GLY A 428 0.44 20.50 -15.87
CA GLY A 428 1.17 21.62 -16.45
C GLY A 428 2.31 22.09 -15.55
N LEU A 429 3.18 21.16 -15.12
CA LEU A 429 4.32 21.47 -14.27
C LEU A 429 5.20 22.56 -14.90
N GLY A 430 5.69 23.48 -14.07
CA GLY A 430 6.61 24.52 -14.53
C GLY A 430 7.94 23.92 -14.98
N GLU A 431 8.64 24.58 -15.92
CA GLU A 431 9.95 24.12 -16.43
C GLU A 431 10.97 23.88 -15.30
N ARG A 432 10.93 24.73 -14.27
CA ARG A 432 11.79 24.64 -13.08
C ARG A 432 11.52 23.39 -12.25
N GLU A 433 10.25 23.03 -12.06
CA GLU A 433 9.88 21.81 -11.34
C GLU A 433 10.31 20.58 -12.10
N ILE A 434 10.08 20.55 -13.42
CA ILE A 434 10.51 19.45 -14.27
C ILE A 434 12.02 19.26 -14.15
N LEU A 435 12.80 20.33 -14.24
CA LEU A 435 14.26 20.27 -14.08
C LEU A 435 14.67 19.76 -12.69
N SER A 436 14.02 20.25 -11.63
CA SER A 436 14.35 19.82 -10.27
C SER A 436 14.02 18.37 -10.01
N VAL A 437 12.90 17.86 -10.51
CA VAL A 437 12.53 16.46 -10.36
C VAL A 437 13.47 15.59 -11.20
N LEU A 438 13.85 16.04 -12.41
CA LEU A 438 14.83 15.33 -13.25
C LEU A 438 16.22 15.26 -12.62
N ILE A 439 16.61 16.21 -11.77
CA ILE A 439 17.91 16.23 -11.11
C ILE A 439 17.87 15.49 -9.76
N LEU A 440 16.91 15.82 -8.90
CA LEU A 440 16.84 15.32 -7.53
C LEU A 440 16.26 13.92 -7.43
N ALA A 441 15.26 13.56 -8.25
CA ALA A 441 14.64 12.25 -8.13
C ALA A 441 15.61 11.11 -8.44
N PRO A 442 16.52 11.22 -9.43
CA PRO A 442 17.59 10.23 -9.59
C PRO A 442 18.54 10.16 -8.39
N ALA A 443 18.92 11.30 -7.80
CA ALA A 443 19.80 11.33 -6.65
C ALA A 443 19.16 10.62 -5.44
N VAL A 444 17.91 10.97 -5.13
CA VAL A 444 17.11 10.31 -4.09
C VAL A 444 16.91 8.83 -4.38
N ALA A 445 16.64 8.43 -5.63
CA ALA A 445 16.51 7.02 -5.99
C ALA A 445 17.82 6.23 -5.77
N VAL A 446 18.98 6.85 -6.02
CA VAL A 446 20.30 6.25 -5.73
C VAL A 446 20.49 6.05 -4.24
N GLU A 447 20.25 7.11 -3.48
CA GLU A 447 20.33 7.13 -2.02
C GLU A 447 19.46 6.04 -1.38
N GLU A 448 18.16 6.03 -1.70
CA GLU A 448 17.18 5.09 -1.16
C GLU A 448 17.42 3.65 -1.61
N THR A 449 17.95 3.43 -2.82
CA THR A 449 18.32 2.08 -3.28
C THR A 449 19.43 1.50 -2.39
N PHE A 450 20.44 2.29 -2.03
CA PHE A 450 21.52 1.80 -1.17
C PHE A 450 21.09 1.63 0.28
N ILE A 451 20.27 2.55 0.81
CA ILE A 451 19.68 2.40 2.15
C ILE A 451 18.85 1.12 2.21
N GLY A 452 17.96 0.90 1.25
CA GLY A 452 17.14 -0.30 1.21
C GLY A 452 17.98 -1.57 1.09
N LEU A 453 18.99 -1.63 0.22
CA LEU A 453 19.91 -2.78 0.15
C LEU A 453 20.67 -3.02 1.47
N GLY A 454 21.02 -1.96 2.18
CA GLY A 454 21.70 -2.08 3.48
C GLY A 454 20.82 -2.69 4.57
N PHE A 455 19.52 -2.37 4.59
CA PHE A 455 18.56 -3.05 5.46
C PHE A 455 18.24 -4.46 4.97
N GLY A 456 18.07 -4.66 3.67
CA GLY A 456 17.77 -5.95 3.06
C GLY A 456 18.88 -6.98 3.25
N SER A 457 20.15 -6.54 3.33
CA SER A 457 21.31 -7.41 3.57
C SER A 457 21.53 -7.77 5.03
N ARG A 458 21.18 -6.89 5.99
CA ARG A 458 21.35 -7.14 7.44
C ARG A 458 20.15 -7.81 8.11
N PHE A 459 18.96 -7.60 7.55
CA PHE A 459 17.72 -8.15 8.09
C PHE A 459 16.99 -9.03 7.07
N PRO A 460 17.66 -9.92 6.31
CA PRO A 460 16.96 -10.80 5.40
C PRO A 460 16.12 -11.79 6.20
N ASP A 461 14.97 -12.11 5.65
CA ASP A 461 14.17 -13.24 6.07
C ASP A 461 14.08 -14.22 4.89
N PHE A 462 14.82 -15.33 4.99
CA PHE A 462 14.85 -16.38 3.98
C PHE A 462 13.81 -17.47 4.23
N SER A 463 12.99 -17.33 5.28
CA SER A 463 12.04 -18.36 5.64
C SER A 463 10.87 -18.43 4.65
N GLU A 464 10.66 -19.60 4.06
CA GLU A 464 9.47 -19.91 3.26
C GLU A 464 8.29 -20.10 4.21
N ARG A 465 7.74 -19.00 4.70
CA ARG A 465 6.50 -19.00 5.47
C ARG A 465 5.30 -18.92 4.54
N PRO A 466 4.08 -19.22 5.05
CA PRO A 466 2.84 -18.89 4.36
C PRO A 466 2.74 -17.44 3.88
N ARG A 467 3.53 -16.55 4.48
CA ARG A 467 3.74 -15.17 4.07
C ARG A 467 5.22 -14.96 3.79
N PRO A 468 5.64 -14.72 2.54
CA PRO A 468 7.02 -14.42 2.24
C PRO A 468 7.31 -13.07 2.88
N ARG A 469 8.11 -13.09 3.94
CA ARG A 469 8.72 -11.89 4.48
C ARG A 469 10.09 -11.85 3.86
N PHE A 470 10.35 -10.82 3.08
CA PHE A 470 11.68 -10.65 2.48
C PHE A 470 12.63 -9.95 3.46
N VAL A 471 12.07 -9.12 4.34
CA VAL A 471 12.80 -8.43 5.40
C VAL A 471 12.16 -8.76 6.74
N ARG A 472 12.97 -8.95 7.78
CA ARG A 472 12.46 -9.12 9.14
C ARG A 472 11.64 -7.88 9.55
N PRO A 473 10.54 -8.01 10.30
CA PRO A 473 9.69 -6.88 10.68
C PRO A 473 10.43 -5.74 11.37
N VAL A 474 11.39 -6.05 12.25
CA VAL A 474 12.23 -5.04 12.90
C VAL A 474 13.06 -4.28 11.87
N GLY A 475 13.61 -4.97 10.88
CA GLY A 475 14.36 -4.35 9.79
C GLY A 475 13.48 -3.41 8.97
N MET A 476 12.25 -3.80 8.63
CA MET A 476 11.33 -2.94 7.87
C MET A 476 10.78 -1.76 8.69
N LEU A 477 10.50 -1.96 9.98
CA LEU A 477 10.06 -0.92 10.92
C LEU A 477 11.11 0.17 11.14
N VAL A 478 12.39 -0.16 10.98
CA VAL A 478 13.49 0.83 11.04
C VAL A 478 13.80 1.37 9.64
N ALA A 479 13.85 0.51 8.62
CA ALA A 479 14.19 0.89 7.26
C ALA A 479 13.28 1.99 6.71
N PHE A 480 11.96 1.83 6.88
CA PHE A 480 10.98 2.77 6.34
C PHE A 480 11.11 4.17 6.95
N PRO A 481 11.03 4.38 8.29
CA PRO A 481 11.18 5.72 8.85
C PRO A 481 12.58 6.28 8.65
N THR A 482 13.64 5.46 8.66
CA THR A 482 15.00 5.95 8.38
C THR A 482 15.15 6.45 6.95
N GLY A 483 14.71 5.68 5.95
CA GLY A 483 14.75 6.11 4.55
C GLY A 483 13.87 7.34 4.31
N VAL A 484 12.63 7.34 4.82
CA VAL A 484 11.74 8.52 4.70
C VAL A 484 12.36 9.76 5.37
N ALA A 485 12.95 9.64 6.55
CA ALA A 485 13.59 10.78 7.23
C ALA A 485 14.78 11.33 6.43
N ILE A 486 15.60 10.44 5.87
CA ILE A 486 16.76 10.82 5.06
C ILE A 486 16.30 11.45 3.74
N MET A 487 15.38 10.83 3.01
CA MET A 487 14.77 11.40 1.81
C MET A 487 14.14 12.79 2.07
N LEU A 488 13.41 12.95 3.18
CA LEU A 488 12.84 14.25 3.56
C LEU A 488 13.95 15.27 3.85
N ALA A 489 15.03 14.88 4.52
CA ALA A 489 16.18 15.74 4.73
C ALA A 489 16.81 16.17 3.39
N THR A 490 16.97 15.24 2.43
CA THR A 490 17.50 15.51 1.09
C THR A 490 16.62 16.48 0.31
N ILE A 491 15.29 16.33 0.38
CA ILE A 491 14.34 17.16 -0.37
C ILE A 491 14.03 18.48 0.35
N SER A 492 14.27 18.57 1.67
CA SER A 492 13.91 19.72 2.51
C SER A 492 14.43 21.08 2.01
N PRO A 493 15.67 21.24 1.50
CA PRO A 493 16.15 22.54 1.04
C PRO A 493 15.30 23.08 -0.12
N VAL A 494 14.88 22.19 -1.02
CA VAL A 494 14.01 22.52 -2.15
C VAL A 494 12.60 22.80 -1.65
N PHE A 495 12.09 22.00 -0.70
CA PHE A 495 10.78 22.24 -0.11
C PHE A 495 10.68 23.60 0.59
N VAL A 496 11.71 24.01 1.33
CA VAL A 496 11.79 25.33 1.97
C VAL A 496 11.76 26.45 0.92
N SER A 497 12.44 26.28 -0.22
CA SER A 497 12.39 27.27 -1.31
C SER A 497 10.99 27.40 -1.94
N LEU A 498 10.21 26.31 -1.97
CA LEU A 498 8.86 26.29 -2.52
C LEU A 498 7.83 26.92 -1.56
N ILE A 499 8.06 26.84 -0.25
CA ILE A 499 7.23 27.50 0.79
C ILE A 499 7.61 28.98 0.91
N ALA A 500 8.90 29.31 0.85
CA ALA A 500 9.41 30.68 0.99
C ALA A 500 8.99 31.61 -0.16
N TRP A 501 8.34 31.09 -1.21
CA TRP A 501 7.75 31.88 -2.30
C TRP A 501 6.75 32.95 -1.81
N SER A 502 6.22 32.83 -0.59
CA SER A 502 5.34 33.84 0.01
C SER A 502 6.07 35.08 0.56
N ALA A 503 7.41 35.13 0.54
CA ALA A 503 8.21 36.25 1.05
C ALA A 503 9.17 36.76 -0.05
N ALA A 504 9.04 38.03 -0.42
CA ALA A 504 9.64 38.72 -1.57
C ALA A 504 11.19 38.81 -1.58
N VAL A 505 11.90 37.68 -1.60
CA VAL A 505 13.36 37.57 -1.75
C VAL A 505 13.70 37.22 -3.20
N ASP A 506 14.88 37.59 -3.71
CA ASP A 506 15.34 37.26 -5.06
C ASP A 506 15.60 35.74 -5.21
N ILE A 507 14.60 35.00 -5.69
CA ILE A 507 14.41 33.54 -5.49
C ILE A 507 15.35 32.66 -6.35
N ASP A 508 15.82 33.17 -7.48
CA ASP A 508 16.47 32.34 -8.51
C ASP A 508 17.87 31.86 -8.10
N SER A 509 18.63 32.70 -7.39
CA SER A 509 19.95 32.34 -6.87
C SER A 509 19.84 31.35 -5.70
N LEU A 510 18.87 31.56 -4.80
CA LEU A 510 18.63 30.70 -3.64
C LEU A 510 18.18 29.30 -4.05
N TYR A 511 17.30 29.17 -5.04
CA TYR A 511 16.84 27.87 -5.53
C TYR A 511 17.99 27.02 -6.08
N THR A 512 18.89 27.64 -6.84
CA THR A 512 20.06 26.96 -7.44
C THR A 512 21.04 26.50 -6.36
N ILE A 513 21.27 27.33 -5.34
CA ILE A 513 22.14 26.98 -4.20
C ILE A 513 21.53 25.84 -3.37
N LEU A 514 20.22 25.88 -3.11
CA LEU A 514 19.53 24.86 -2.31
C LEU A 514 19.42 23.51 -3.02
N THR A 515 19.19 23.52 -4.34
CA THR A 515 19.22 22.29 -5.16
C THR A 515 20.62 21.70 -5.23
N ALA A 516 21.66 22.52 -5.37
CA ALA A 516 23.06 22.05 -5.30
C ALA A 516 23.40 21.46 -3.92
N ALA A 517 22.98 22.11 -2.84
CA ALA A 517 23.17 21.61 -1.48
C ALA A 517 22.48 20.26 -1.25
N ALA A 518 21.23 20.12 -1.71
CA ALA A 518 20.49 18.86 -1.66
C ALA A 518 21.18 17.74 -2.45
N LEU A 519 21.75 18.05 -3.61
CA LEU A 519 22.50 17.07 -4.41
C LEU A 519 23.80 16.65 -3.74
N ILE A 520 24.55 17.60 -3.17
CA ILE A 520 25.78 17.30 -2.39
C ILE A 520 25.44 16.41 -1.20
N PHE A 521 24.37 16.72 -0.47
CA PHE A 521 23.88 15.90 0.63
C PHE A 521 23.53 14.49 0.16
N SER A 522 22.73 14.35 -0.90
CA SER A 522 22.34 13.05 -1.44
C SER A 522 23.54 12.22 -1.91
N VAL A 523 24.56 12.85 -2.52
CA VAL A 523 25.80 12.16 -2.91
C VAL A 523 26.56 11.67 -1.67
N ALA A 524 26.70 12.52 -0.64
CA ALA A 524 27.38 12.14 0.60
C ALA A 524 26.67 10.96 1.29
N VAL A 525 25.35 11.02 1.42
CA VAL A 525 24.55 9.94 2.01
C VAL A 525 24.60 8.69 1.15
N SER A 526 24.52 8.80 -0.18
CA SER A 526 24.64 7.67 -1.11
C SER A 526 25.98 6.93 -0.95
N LEU A 527 27.09 7.65 -0.76
CA LEU A 527 28.40 7.05 -0.52
C LEU A 527 28.46 6.31 0.82
N LEU A 528 27.87 6.89 1.88
CA LEU A 528 27.77 6.25 3.19
C LEU A 528 26.88 5.01 3.14
N ALA A 529 25.71 5.12 2.50
CA ALA A 529 24.75 4.05 2.31
C ALA A 529 25.35 2.91 1.46
N TYR A 530 26.12 3.22 0.41
CA TYR A 530 26.84 2.23 -0.39
C TYR A 530 27.85 1.45 0.46
N ARG A 531 28.67 2.15 1.27
CA ARG A 531 29.62 1.50 2.19
C ARG A 531 28.88 0.62 3.21
N TRP A 532 27.77 1.13 3.73
CA TRP A 532 26.93 0.41 4.68
C TRP A 532 26.31 -0.85 4.06
N ALA A 533 25.74 -0.77 2.86
CA ALA A 533 25.16 -1.89 2.13
C ALA A 533 26.21 -2.94 1.76
N ARG A 534 27.38 -2.50 1.29
CA ARG A 534 28.52 -3.41 1.02
C ARG A 534 28.92 -4.18 2.27
N GLY A 535 29.01 -3.52 3.43
CA GLY A 535 29.32 -4.19 4.70
C GLY A 535 28.31 -5.26 5.07
N GLY A 536 27.01 -4.98 4.88
CA GLY A 536 25.94 -5.95 5.13
C GLY A 536 25.97 -7.16 4.19
N ILE A 537 26.31 -6.95 2.91
CA ILE A 537 26.47 -8.07 1.95
C ILE A 537 27.73 -8.90 2.26
N VAL A 538 28.81 -8.25 2.70
CA VAL A 538 30.02 -8.98 3.12
C VAL A 538 29.72 -9.88 4.31
N SER A 539 28.99 -9.40 5.33
CA SER A 539 28.59 -10.26 6.45
C SER A 539 27.66 -11.38 5.98
N LEU A 540 26.69 -11.07 5.12
CA LEU A 540 25.74 -12.04 4.58
C LEU A 540 26.41 -13.20 3.84
N LEU A 541 27.43 -12.90 3.02
CA LEU A 541 28.15 -13.90 2.23
C LEU A 541 29.19 -14.68 3.06
N ARG A 542 29.61 -14.16 4.23
CA ARG A 542 30.56 -14.82 5.14
C ARG A 542 29.92 -15.77 6.15
N GLU A 543 28.62 -15.66 6.42
CA GLU A 543 27.90 -16.51 7.38
C GLU A 543 27.93 -18.03 7.06
N LEU A 544 28.54 -18.45 5.95
CA LEU A 544 28.70 -19.85 5.53
C LEU A 544 30.14 -20.36 5.50
N GLU A 545 31.13 -19.57 5.94
CA GLU A 545 32.50 -20.08 6.18
C GLU A 545 32.62 -20.86 7.51
N VAL A 546 31.51 -21.17 8.20
CA VAL A 546 31.46 -21.93 9.46
C VAL A 546 30.62 -23.20 9.32
#